data_AF-A0A8D0HFZ1-F1
#
_entry.id   AF-A0A8D0HFZ1-F1
#
_cell.length_a   1.000
_cell.length_b   1.000
_cell.length_c   1.000
_cell.angle_alpha   90.00
_cell.angle_beta   90.00
_cell.angle_gamma   90.00
#
_symmetry.space_group_name_H-M   'P 1'
#
loop_
_entity.id
_entity.type
_entity.pdbx_description
1 polymer ?
#
loop_
_entity_poly.entity_id
_entity_poly.type
_entity_poly.pdbx_seq_one_letter_code
_entity_poly.pdbx_strand_id
1 'polypeptide(L)'
;MSSQRGNVGRTRPQRHQNSHVFKNDKYGVSPQCKKINGKLHDGVCQHCKEVLEWRVKFSKYKPLSKPKKCVKCLQKTVKDSYHIICRPCASELELCAKCGKREEIVIGELEEEDDQDLDGVLGDIEEEEDLDLVVGKN
;
A
#
# COMPACT_ATOMS: atom_id res chain seq x y z
N MET A 1 40.13 8.12 -19.18
CA MET A 1 38.88 7.99 -18.38
C MET A 1 39.23 8.21 -16.92
N SER A 2 38.68 9.23 -16.25
CA SER A 2 38.98 9.53 -14.85
C SER A 2 38.44 8.41 -13.94
N SER A 3 39.33 7.76 -13.19
CA SER A 3 39.04 6.67 -12.25
C SER A 3 38.90 7.15 -10.80
N GLN A 4 38.95 8.47 -10.56
CA GLN A 4 38.87 9.02 -9.22
C GLN A 4 37.43 8.92 -8.70
N ARG A 5 37.23 8.15 -7.61
CA ARG A 5 35.98 8.16 -6.84
C ARG A 5 35.75 9.59 -6.36
N GLY A 6 34.74 10.24 -6.92
CA GLY A 6 34.46 11.65 -6.64
C GLY A 6 34.23 11.91 -5.15
N ASN A 7 34.76 13.03 -4.67
CA ASN A 7 34.30 13.73 -3.48
C ASN A 7 34.57 13.07 -2.10
N VAL A 8 35.64 12.28 -1.95
CA VAL A 8 36.08 11.72 -0.64
C VAL A 8 36.70 12.75 0.33
N GLY A 9 37.00 13.97 -0.13
CA GLY A 9 37.61 15.04 0.69
C GLY A 9 36.74 16.27 0.96
N ARG A 10 35.43 16.21 0.69
CA ARG A 10 34.55 17.37 0.87
C ARG A 10 34.09 17.49 2.32
N THR A 11 34.61 18.48 3.03
CA THR A 11 34.23 18.80 4.42
C THR A 11 32.97 19.65 4.52
N ARG A 12 32.66 20.46 3.49
CA ARG A 12 31.48 21.33 3.45
C ARG A 12 30.21 20.57 3.04
N PRO A 13 29.05 20.79 3.70
CA PRO A 13 27.77 20.23 3.28
C PRO A 13 27.37 20.67 1.86
N GLN A 14 26.42 19.96 1.26
CA GLN A 14 25.90 20.35 -0.05
C GLN A 14 25.30 21.76 0.00
N ARG A 15 25.68 22.64 -0.95
CA ARG A 15 25.29 24.07 -0.97
C ARG A 15 23.78 24.26 -1.03
N HIS A 16 23.10 23.37 -1.75
CA HIS A 16 21.65 23.40 -1.92
C HIS A 16 21.07 22.18 -1.21
N GLN A 17 20.63 22.38 0.03
CA GLN A 17 19.89 21.38 0.79
C GLN A 17 18.40 21.52 0.51
N ASN A 18 17.66 20.41 0.57
CA ASN A 18 16.22 20.46 0.50
C ASN A 18 15.68 21.10 1.79
N SER A 19 14.87 22.15 1.67
CA SER A 19 14.20 22.79 2.80
C SER A 19 12.96 22.04 3.28
N HIS A 20 12.38 21.22 2.40
CA HIS A 20 11.17 20.46 2.67
C HIS A 20 11.32 19.02 2.18
N VAL A 21 10.72 18.09 2.92
CA VAL A 21 10.66 16.68 2.52
C VAL A 21 9.78 16.54 1.29
N PHE A 22 10.16 15.64 0.38
CA PHE A 22 9.33 15.29 -0.77
C PHE A 22 8.00 14.70 -0.28
N LYS A 23 6.89 15.22 -0.79
CA LYS A 23 5.56 14.67 -0.59
C LYS A 23 4.92 14.41 -1.94
N ASN A 24 4.34 13.22 -2.12
CA ASN A 24 3.78 12.80 -3.41
C ASN A 24 2.40 13.41 -3.71
N ASP A 25 1.77 14.01 -2.71
CA ASP A 25 0.47 14.67 -2.72
C ASP A 25 0.55 16.20 -2.85
N LYS A 26 1.77 16.78 -2.86
CA LYS A 26 2.00 18.24 -2.78
C LYS A 26 1.23 19.06 -3.82
N TYR A 27 1.02 18.52 -5.02
CA TYR A 27 0.38 19.21 -6.15
C TYR A 27 -0.99 18.60 -6.51
N GLY A 28 -1.64 17.95 -5.55
CA GLY A 28 -2.92 17.28 -5.74
C GLY A 28 -2.78 15.77 -5.83
N VAL A 29 -3.76 15.06 -5.26
CA VAL A 29 -3.73 13.61 -5.15
C VAL A 29 -4.49 12.99 -6.31
N SER A 30 -3.78 12.42 -7.29
CA SER A 30 -4.43 11.63 -8.33
C SER A 30 -5.09 10.38 -7.71
N PRO A 31 -6.20 9.86 -8.29
CA PRO A 31 -6.81 8.61 -7.82
C PRO A 31 -5.83 7.44 -7.82
N GLN A 32 -4.88 7.45 -8.76
CA GLN A 32 -3.82 6.45 -8.84
C GLN A 32 -2.80 6.60 -7.70
N CYS A 33 -2.43 7.83 -7.31
CA CYS A 33 -1.56 8.08 -6.15
C CYS A 33 -2.21 7.57 -4.86
N LYS A 34 -3.52 7.82 -4.64
CA LYS A 34 -4.26 7.30 -3.48
C LYS A 34 -4.16 5.77 -3.40
N LYS A 35 -4.45 5.09 -4.52
CA LYS A 35 -4.37 3.62 -4.61
C LYS A 35 -2.96 3.07 -4.36
N ILE A 36 -1.93 3.80 -4.79
CA ILE A 36 -0.53 3.39 -4.57
C ILE A 36 -0.10 3.64 -3.12
N ASN A 37 -0.56 4.74 -2.50
CA ASN A 37 -0.24 5.08 -1.11
C ASN A 37 -0.89 4.13 -0.10
N GLY A 38 -2.15 3.73 -0.31
CA GLY A 38 -2.84 2.75 0.53
C GLY A 38 -2.47 1.30 0.24
N LYS A 39 -1.43 1.04 -0.57
CA LYS A 39 -1.07 -0.32 -0.93
C LYS A 39 -0.26 -0.97 0.17
N LEU A 40 -0.85 -1.98 0.81
CA LEU A 40 -0.14 -2.84 1.75
C LEU A 40 0.85 -3.78 1.01
N HIS A 41 2.05 -3.92 1.57
CA HIS A 41 3.15 -4.71 1.00
C HIS A 41 3.45 -5.92 1.89
N ASP A 42 2.57 -6.92 1.83
CA ASP A 42 2.70 -8.17 2.58
C ASP A 42 3.45 -9.25 1.82
N GLY A 43 3.91 -10.28 2.53
CA GLY A 43 4.55 -11.45 1.91
C GLY A 43 5.95 -11.15 1.38
N VAL A 44 6.57 -10.08 1.85
CA VAL A 44 7.94 -9.67 1.52
C VAL A 44 8.77 -9.53 2.79
N CYS A 45 10.09 -9.72 2.67
CA CYS A 45 11.01 -9.45 3.78
C CYS A 45 11.09 -7.95 4.09
N GLN A 46 11.53 -7.61 5.30
CA GLN A 46 11.64 -6.23 5.79
C GLN A 46 12.42 -5.32 4.82
N HIS A 47 13.57 -5.79 4.33
CA HIS A 47 14.36 -5.03 3.36
C HIS A 47 13.60 -4.74 2.06
N CYS A 48 12.83 -5.73 1.57
CA CYS A 48 12.03 -5.55 0.37
C CYS A 48 10.82 -4.64 0.58
N LYS A 49 10.22 -4.67 1.78
CA LYS A 49 9.15 -3.76 2.20
C LYS A 49 9.62 -2.32 2.13
N GLU A 50 10.74 -1.99 2.76
CA GLU A 50 11.34 -0.65 2.74
C GLU A 50 11.62 -0.14 1.31
N VAL A 51 12.13 -1.01 0.43
CA VAL A 51 12.37 -0.66 -0.98
C VAL A 51 11.07 -0.33 -1.72
N LEU A 52 9.97 -1.03 -1.42
CA LEU A 52 8.68 -0.78 -2.05
C LEU A 52 8.01 0.48 -1.49
N GLU A 53 8.02 0.66 -0.17
CA GLU A 53 7.53 1.87 0.51
C GLU A 53 8.28 3.11 0.04
N TRP A 54 9.60 3.03 -0.12
CA TRP A 54 10.39 4.12 -0.69
C TRP A 54 9.92 4.47 -2.11
N ARG A 55 9.63 3.45 -2.94
CA ARG A 55 9.10 3.70 -4.30
C ARG A 55 7.72 4.34 -4.26
N VAL A 56 6.87 3.98 -3.31
CA VAL A 56 5.55 4.62 -3.10
C VAL A 56 5.74 6.08 -2.67
N LYS A 57 6.55 6.31 -1.64
CA LYS A 57 6.86 7.64 -1.08
C LYS A 57 7.40 8.62 -2.12
N PHE A 58 8.25 8.16 -3.03
CA PHE A 58 8.90 9.00 -4.04
C PHE A 58 8.25 8.93 -5.44
N SER A 59 7.01 8.45 -5.54
CA SER A 59 6.26 8.33 -6.82
C SER A 59 7.01 7.55 -7.91
N LYS A 60 7.82 6.56 -7.52
CA LYS A 60 8.58 5.67 -8.41
C LYS A 60 7.92 4.30 -8.59
N TYR A 61 6.84 4.02 -7.86
CA TYR A 61 6.12 2.76 -7.94
C TYR A 61 5.35 2.65 -9.26
N LYS A 62 5.53 1.54 -10.00
CA LYS A 62 4.85 1.28 -11.26
C LYS A 62 3.89 0.09 -11.12
N PRO A 63 2.57 0.28 -11.14
CA PRO A 63 1.61 -0.83 -11.14
C PRO A 63 1.75 -1.68 -12.42
N LEU A 64 1.44 -2.97 -12.31
CA LEU A 64 1.32 -3.86 -13.48
C LEU A 64 -0.01 -3.61 -14.17
N SER A 65 0.01 -3.55 -15.50
CA SER A 65 -1.22 -3.58 -16.32
C SER A 65 -1.70 -5.01 -16.59
N LYS A 66 -0.79 -5.98 -16.60
CA LYS A 66 -1.04 -7.41 -16.85
C LYS A 66 -0.27 -8.26 -15.84
N PRO A 67 -0.80 -9.41 -15.41
CA PRO A 67 -0.12 -10.27 -14.47
C PRO A 67 1.18 -10.86 -15.06
N LYS A 68 2.20 -10.98 -14.22
CA LYS A 68 3.51 -11.53 -14.60
C LYS A 68 3.58 -13.04 -14.33
N LYS A 69 4.49 -13.72 -15.04
CA LYS A 69 4.82 -15.13 -14.81
C LYS A 69 5.52 -15.31 -13.46
N CYS A 70 5.04 -16.25 -12.65
CA CYS A 70 5.66 -16.67 -11.40
C CYS A 70 6.90 -17.53 -11.66
N VAL A 71 7.95 -17.38 -10.86
CA VAL A 71 9.16 -18.22 -10.95
C VAL A 71 8.93 -19.66 -10.45
N LYS A 72 7.98 -19.89 -9.53
CA LYS A 72 7.72 -21.21 -8.93
C LYS A 72 6.71 -22.03 -9.73
N CYS A 73 5.47 -21.55 -9.84
CA CYS A 73 4.42 -22.29 -10.56
C CYS A 73 4.44 -22.05 -12.09
N LEU A 74 5.28 -21.14 -12.60
CA LEU A 74 5.40 -20.81 -14.02
C LEU A 74 4.11 -20.30 -14.70
N GLN A 75 3.06 -20.04 -13.94
CA GLN A 75 1.81 -19.47 -14.42
C GLN A 75 1.82 -17.93 -14.33
N LYS A 76 0.97 -17.25 -15.11
CA LYS A 76 0.81 -15.78 -15.08
C LYS A 76 -0.09 -15.34 -13.92
N THR A 77 0.33 -15.61 -12.69
CA THR A 77 -0.46 -15.41 -11.46
C THR A 77 0.04 -14.26 -10.60
N VAL A 78 1.17 -13.64 -10.93
CA VAL A 78 1.73 -12.53 -10.14
C VAL A 78 0.98 -11.23 -10.45
N LYS A 79 0.15 -10.78 -9.51
CA LYS A 79 -0.64 -9.54 -9.62
C LYS A 79 0.09 -8.30 -9.09
N ASP A 80 0.98 -8.49 -8.10
CA ASP A 80 1.68 -7.39 -7.45
C ASP A 80 2.96 -6.96 -8.16
N SER A 81 3.17 -5.64 -8.27
CA SER A 81 4.35 -5.11 -8.94
C SER A 81 5.63 -5.45 -8.19
N TYR A 82 6.70 -5.67 -8.96
CA TYR A 82 8.03 -6.04 -8.46
C TYR A 82 8.12 -7.42 -7.79
N HIS A 83 7.03 -8.18 -7.74
CA HIS A 83 7.04 -9.55 -7.25
C HIS A 83 7.54 -10.50 -8.36
N ILE A 84 8.24 -11.55 -7.94
CA ILE A 84 8.74 -12.62 -8.82
C ILE A 84 8.02 -13.95 -8.53
N ILE A 85 7.45 -14.10 -7.34
CA ILE A 85 6.73 -15.28 -6.89
C ILE A 85 5.28 -14.89 -6.62
N CYS A 86 4.36 -15.82 -6.91
CA CYS A 86 2.94 -15.66 -6.67
C CYS A 86 2.62 -15.74 -5.18
N ARG A 87 1.56 -15.08 -4.69
CA ARG A 87 1.16 -15.16 -3.27
C ARG A 87 1.02 -16.61 -2.75
N PRO A 88 0.29 -17.54 -3.41
CA PRO A 88 0.18 -18.91 -2.89
C PRO A 88 1.53 -19.63 -2.85
N CYS A 89 2.35 -19.43 -3.88
CA CYS A 89 3.70 -19.98 -3.95
C CYS A 89 4.63 -19.45 -2.83
N ALA A 90 4.44 -18.19 -2.43
CA ALA A 90 5.23 -17.55 -1.38
C ALA A 90 4.80 -18.05 0.01
N SER A 91 3.50 -18.22 0.23
CA SER A 91 2.94 -18.77 1.47
C SER A 91 3.33 -20.23 1.68
N GLU A 92 3.24 -21.07 0.65
CA GLU A 92 3.58 -22.51 0.76
C GLU A 92 5.07 -22.76 1.02
N LEU A 93 5.95 -21.94 0.44
CA LEU A 93 7.39 -22.11 0.53
C LEU A 93 8.05 -21.23 1.60
N GLU A 94 7.28 -20.32 2.22
CA GLU A 94 7.74 -19.29 3.16
C GLU A 94 8.92 -18.48 2.60
N LEU A 95 8.75 -17.98 1.37
CA LEU A 95 9.75 -17.18 0.67
C LEU A 95 9.25 -15.76 0.43
N CYS A 96 10.15 -14.78 0.51
CA CYS A 96 9.82 -13.41 0.11
C CYS A 96 9.39 -13.36 -1.35
N ALA A 97 8.20 -12.81 -1.62
CA ALA A 97 7.61 -12.80 -2.95
C ALA A 97 8.37 -11.91 -3.96
N LYS A 98 9.22 -11.00 -3.48
CA LYS A 98 10.05 -10.08 -4.30
C LYS A 98 11.47 -10.60 -4.58
N CYS A 99 12.17 -11.13 -3.59
CA CYS A 99 13.57 -11.57 -3.75
C CYS A 99 13.75 -13.10 -3.75
N GLY A 100 12.75 -13.87 -3.33
CA GLY A 100 12.80 -15.33 -3.28
C GLY A 100 13.72 -15.91 -2.22
N LYS A 101 14.21 -15.08 -1.28
CA LYS A 101 15.01 -15.52 -0.13
C LYS A 101 14.10 -15.96 1.03
N ARG A 102 14.60 -16.88 1.84
CA ARG A 102 14.02 -17.30 3.12
C ARG A 102 14.55 -16.35 4.19
N GLU A 103 13.81 -15.28 4.43
CA GLU A 103 14.04 -14.28 5.48
C GLU A 103 12.69 -14.09 6.19
N GLU A 104 12.70 -13.56 7.41
CA GLU A 104 11.48 -13.27 8.16
C GLU A 104 10.55 -12.38 7.32
N ILE A 105 9.36 -12.92 7.04
CA ILE A 105 8.35 -12.27 6.22
C ILE A 105 7.54 -11.38 7.13
N VAL A 106 7.43 -10.09 6.77
CA VAL A 106 6.60 -9.15 7.50
C VAL A 106 5.15 -9.48 7.16
N ILE A 107 4.40 -9.97 8.15
CA ILE A 107 2.95 -10.08 8.09
C ILE A 107 2.44 -8.72 8.58
N GLY A 108 1.73 -7.98 7.74
CA GLY A 108 1.01 -6.79 8.20
C GLY A 108 0.00 -7.23 9.24
N GLU A 109 0.19 -6.84 10.50
CA GLU A 109 -0.90 -6.83 11.46
C GLU A 109 -1.99 -5.95 10.87
N LEU A 110 -3.16 -6.55 10.60
CA LEU A 110 -4.37 -5.78 10.35
C LEU A 110 -4.66 -5.10 11.69
N GLU A 111 -4.31 -3.83 11.82
CA GLU A 111 -4.95 -2.99 12.82
C GLU A 111 -6.44 -2.99 12.42
N GLU A 112 -7.26 -3.63 13.26
CA GLU A 112 -8.72 -3.52 13.17
C GLU A 112 -9.04 -2.04 13.35
N GLU A 113 -9.26 -1.32 12.25
CA GLU A 113 -9.87 -0.01 12.31
C GLU A 113 -11.27 -0.22 12.90
N ASP A 114 -11.44 0.14 14.17
CA ASP A 114 -12.72 0.16 14.86
C ASP A 114 -13.74 0.92 13.99
N ASP A 115 -14.64 0.18 13.34
CA ASP A 115 -15.87 0.68 12.72
C ASP A 115 -16.80 1.22 13.81
N GLN A 116 -16.46 2.34 14.43
CA GLN A 116 -17.38 3.15 15.24
C GLN A 116 -17.70 4.41 14.44
N ASP A 117 -18.68 4.35 13.53
CA ASP A 117 -19.44 5.51 13.03
C ASP A 117 -20.57 5.10 12.03
N LEU A 118 -21.44 4.14 12.41
CA LEU A 118 -22.68 3.83 11.67
C LEU A 118 -23.96 3.89 12.53
N ASP A 119 -23.99 4.69 13.60
CA ASP A 119 -25.18 4.87 14.46
C ASP A 119 -25.96 6.19 14.20
N GLY A 120 -25.78 6.81 13.03
CA GLY A 120 -26.31 8.16 12.76
C GLY A 120 -27.52 8.31 11.82
N VAL A 121 -28.01 7.26 11.16
CA VAL A 121 -28.97 7.42 10.03
C VAL A 121 -30.22 6.52 10.12
N LEU A 122 -30.54 5.99 11.31
CA LEU A 122 -31.80 5.27 11.56
C LEU A 122 -32.72 6.03 12.55
N GLY A 123 -32.54 7.35 12.68
CA GLY A 123 -33.37 8.19 13.55
C GLY A 123 -34.59 8.84 12.89
N ASP A 124 -34.68 8.84 11.56
CA ASP A 124 -35.66 9.68 10.85
C ASP A 124 -36.81 8.89 10.18
N ILE A 125 -36.99 7.59 10.47
CA ILE A 125 -38.02 6.76 9.81
C ILE A 125 -39.16 6.29 10.75
N GLU A 126 -39.02 6.40 12.08
CA GLU A 126 -40.01 5.80 13.01
C GLU A 126 -41.11 6.75 13.55
N GLU A 127 -41.15 8.04 13.20
CA GLU A 127 -42.16 8.96 13.77
C GLU A 127 -43.45 9.17 12.95
N GLU A 128 -43.60 8.63 11.74
CA GLU A 128 -44.83 8.88 10.92
C GLU A 128 -45.87 7.76 10.88
N GLU A 129 -45.66 6.58 11.48
CA GLU A 129 -46.68 5.50 11.42
C GLU A 129 -47.66 5.43 12.60
N ASP A 130 -47.50 6.21 13.67
CA ASP A 130 -48.31 6.08 14.90
C ASP A 130 -49.51 7.04 15.01
N LEU A 131 -49.88 7.78 13.95
CA LEU A 131 -51.02 8.71 13.99
C LEU A 131 -52.30 8.28 13.27
N ASP A 132 -52.30 7.15 12.53
CA ASP A 132 -53.50 6.70 11.81
C ASP A 132 -54.30 5.57 12.51
N LEU A 133 -53.89 5.13 13.70
CA LEU A 133 -54.66 4.14 14.50
C LEU A 133 -55.61 4.74 15.56
N VAL A 134 -55.72 6.07 15.66
CA VAL A 134 -56.62 6.73 16.65
C VAL A 134 -58.01 7.07 16.09
N VAL A 135 -58.29 6.85 14.79
CA VAL A 135 -59.66 7.00 14.25
C VAL A 135 -60.29 5.64 13.99
N GLY A 136 -60.57 4.92 15.08
CA GLY A 136 -61.47 3.78 15.07
C GLY A 136 -62.35 3.78 16.30
N LYS A 137 -63.53 4.44 16.23
CA LYS A 137 -64.83 4.09 16.89
C LYS A 137 -65.73 5.32 17.08
N ASN A 138 -66.63 5.54 16.13
CA ASN A 138 -68.08 5.35 16.31
C ASN A 138 -68.77 5.27 14.95
#